data_AF-A0AAD2Q4U0-F1
#
_entry.id   AF-A0AAD2Q4U0-F1
#
_cell.length_a   1.000
_cell.length_b   1.000
_cell.length_c   1.000
_cell.angle_alpha   90.00
_cell.angle_beta   90.00
_cell.angle_gamma   90.00
#
_symmetry.space_group_name_H-M   'P 1'
#
loop_
_entity.id
_entity.type
_entity.pdbx_description
1 polymer ?
#
loop_
_entity_poly.entity_id
_entity_poly.type
_entity_poly.pdbx_seq_one_letter_code
_entity_poly.pdbx_strand_id
1 'polypeptide(L)'
;MTHCVHLLQNTRPHRAPIRVANGLVVYSELVGEIVLRPLIHGHARSRSVILSNVLYVPALSHNLISTTYLSVHHDYTVLMKENYILFKRNGEVYFVADISEQGQAFVRETGLLKQEMQRGLESTVRSSALQDKTRKESTDLESTVRS
;
A
#
# COMPACT_ATOMS: atom_id res chain seq x y z
N MET A 1 15.86 1.77 -6.53
CA MET A 1 15.10 0.76 -7.28
C MET A 1 13.61 1.11 -7.22
N THR A 2 13.00 1.22 -8.39
CA THR A 2 11.59 1.45 -8.71
C THR A 2 10.54 0.58 -8.02
N HIS A 3 10.37 0.57 -6.69
CA HIS A 3 9.63 -0.51 -6.00
C HIS A 3 8.18 -0.77 -6.46
N CYS A 4 7.56 0.09 -7.27
CA CYS A 4 6.20 -0.15 -7.81
C CYS A 4 6.07 -0.02 -9.34
N VAL A 5 7.13 0.34 -10.08
CA VAL A 5 7.05 0.52 -11.54
C VAL A 5 6.81 -0.80 -12.28
N HIS A 6 7.38 -1.89 -11.75
CA HIS A 6 7.26 -3.23 -12.32
C HIS A 6 5.83 -3.80 -12.26
N LEU A 7 4.95 -3.19 -11.44
CA LEU A 7 3.53 -3.55 -11.36
C LEU A 7 2.70 -2.88 -12.46
N LEU A 8 3.26 -1.87 -13.12
CA LEU A 8 2.59 -1.10 -14.17
C LEU A 8 2.82 -1.77 -15.52
N GLN A 9 1.72 -2.05 -16.23
CA GLN A 9 1.71 -2.64 -17.57
C GLN A 9 1.20 -1.61 -18.58
N ASN A 10 1.43 -1.87 -19.87
CA ASN A 10 0.96 -1.02 -20.98
C ASN A 10 1.30 0.47 -20.76
N THR A 11 2.53 0.71 -20.33
CA THR A 11 2.94 2.02 -19.82
C THR A 11 3.29 2.98 -20.95
N ARG A 12 3.05 4.26 -20.69
CA ARG A 12 3.53 5.36 -21.53
C ARG A 12 4.03 6.51 -20.68
N PRO A 13 4.99 7.32 -21.17
CA PRO A 13 5.38 8.56 -20.53
C PRO A 13 4.17 9.46 -20.29
N HIS A 14 4.00 9.90 -19.04
CA HIS A 14 2.90 10.79 -18.68
C HIS A 14 3.28 11.62 -17.46
N ARG A 15 3.44 12.92 -17.68
CA ARG A 15 3.80 13.87 -16.65
C ARG A 15 2.61 14.75 -16.29
N ALA A 16 1.93 14.39 -15.20
CA ALA A 16 0.83 15.15 -14.63
C ALA A 16 1.23 15.69 -13.25
N PRO A 17 0.88 16.95 -12.91
CA PRO A 17 1.07 17.48 -11.56
C PRO A 17 0.03 16.89 -10.60
N ILE A 18 0.47 16.42 -9.45
CA ILE A 18 -0.37 15.98 -8.33
C ILE A 18 -0.13 16.91 -7.16
N ARG A 19 -1.16 17.69 -6.80
CA ARG A 19 -1.14 18.53 -5.61
C ARG A 19 -1.57 17.69 -4.41
N VAL A 20 -0.64 17.47 -3.48
CA VAL A 20 -0.91 16.77 -2.22
C VAL A 20 -1.46 17.76 -1.18
N ALA A 21 -2.10 17.24 -0.13
CA ALA A 21 -2.86 18.03 0.84
C ALA A 21 -2.03 19.09 1.59
N ASN A 22 -0.72 18.86 1.77
CA ASN A 22 0.20 19.83 2.38
C ASN A 22 0.66 20.94 1.42
N GLY A 23 0.05 21.03 0.23
CA GLY A 23 0.33 22.08 -0.76
C GLY A 23 1.51 21.79 -1.68
N LEU A 24 2.29 20.73 -1.44
CA LEU A 24 3.36 20.31 -2.35
C LEU A 24 2.78 19.79 -3.67
N VAL A 25 3.56 19.94 -4.75
CA VAL A 25 3.24 19.39 -6.06
C VAL A 25 4.30 18.36 -6.43
N VAL A 26 3.88 17.12 -6.61
CA VAL A 26 4.70 16.03 -7.15
C VAL A 26 4.26 15.72 -8.57
N TYR A 27 5.08 14.99 -9.33
CA TYR A 27 4.78 14.69 -10.74
C TYR A 27 4.76 13.18 -10.97
N SER A 28 3.81 12.72 -11.77
CA SER A 28 3.91 11.39 -12.37
C SER A 28 5.00 11.36 -13.43
N GLU A 29 5.55 10.18 -13.66
CA GLU A 29 6.46 9.93 -14.80
C GLU A 29 5.82 9.04 -15.86
N LEU A 30 4.99 8.09 -15.43
CA LEU A 30 4.30 7.14 -16.29
C LEU A 30 2.81 7.06 -15.95
N VAL A 31 2.04 6.66 -16.93
CA VAL A 31 0.67 6.16 -16.76
C VAL A 31 0.57 4.78 -17.39
N GLY A 32 -0.23 3.90 -16.79
CA GLY A 32 -0.46 2.58 -17.33
C GLY A 32 -1.60 1.86 -16.61
N GLU A 33 -1.49 0.54 -16.62
CA GLU A 33 -2.51 -0.36 -16.08
C GLU A 33 -1.91 -1.22 -14.97
N ILE A 34 -2.74 -1.60 -13.99
CA ILE A 34 -2.41 -2.60 -12.99
C ILE A 34 -3.43 -3.72 -13.04
N VAL A 35 -2.94 -4.96 -13.04
CA VAL A 35 -3.76 -6.16 -12.93
C VAL A 35 -3.79 -6.62 -11.48
N LEU A 36 -4.97 -6.53 -10.86
CA LEU A 36 -5.22 -6.95 -9.49
C LEU A 36 -5.83 -8.35 -9.45
N ARG A 37 -5.43 -9.16 -8.47
CA ARG A 37 -6.05 -10.46 -8.15
C ARG A 37 -6.69 -10.41 -6.75
N PRO A 38 -7.84 -9.73 -6.62
CA PRO A 38 -8.36 -9.35 -5.32
C PRO A 38 -8.89 -10.54 -4.51
N LEU A 39 -8.71 -10.45 -3.19
CA LEU A 39 -9.35 -11.30 -2.20
C LEU A 39 -10.62 -10.61 -1.68
N ILE A 40 -11.77 -11.26 -1.85
CA ILE A 40 -13.07 -10.78 -1.39
C ILE A 40 -13.62 -11.83 -0.43
N HIS A 41 -13.93 -11.43 0.80
CA HIS A 41 -14.36 -12.35 1.88
C HIS A 41 -13.38 -13.53 2.09
N GLY A 42 -12.07 -13.29 1.93
CA GLY A 42 -11.04 -14.33 2.09
C GLY A 42 -10.86 -15.25 0.87
N HIS A 43 -11.64 -15.06 -0.19
CA HIS A 43 -11.57 -15.87 -1.41
C HIS A 43 -11.04 -15.06 -2.58
N ALA A 44 -10.19 -15.70 -3.40
CA ALA A 44 -9.70 -15.10 -4.64
C ALA A 44 -10.87 -14.93 -5.62
N ARG A 45 -11.01 -13.74 -6.19
CA ARG A 45 -11.97 -13.51 -7.27
C ARG A 45 -11.52 -14.33 -8.49
N SER A 46 -12.48 -15.00 -9.15
CA SER A 46 -12.21 -15.81 -10.34
C SER A 46 -11.67 -14.99 -11.53
N ARG A 47 -11.99 -13.70 -11.59
CA ARG A 47 -11.53 -12.76 -12.62
C ARG A 47 -10.65 -11.68 -12.01
N SER A 48 -9.50 -11.44 -12.64
CA SER A 48 -8.65 -10.30 -12.30
C SER A 48 -9.35 -8.98 -12.60
N VAL A 49 -9.01 -7.93 -11.85
CA VAL A 49 -9.51 -6.57 -12.07
C VAL A 49 -8.38 -5.76 -12.68
N ILE A 50 -8.62 -5.13 -13.83
CA ILE A 50 -7.65 -4.26 -14.48
C ILE A 50 -8.03 -2.82 -14.14
N LEU A 51 -7.12 -2.11 -13.48
CA LEU A 51 -7.24 -0.68 -13.27
C LEU A 51 -6.43 0.05 -14.34
N SER A 52 -7.09 0.92 -15.07
CA SER A 52 -6.46 1.79 -16.07
C SER A 52 -6.19 3.18 -15.50
N ASN A 53 -5.35 3.94 -16.21
CA ASN A 53 -5.00 5.32 -15.83
C ASN A 53 -4.32 5.41 -14.46
N VAL A 54 -3.51 4.41 -14.11
CA VAL A 54 -2.74 4.37 -12.88
C VAL A 54 -1.44 5.14 -13.08
N LEU A 55 -1.17 6.09 -12.20
CA LEU A 55 0.00 6.94 -12.27
C LEU A 55 1.15 6.36 -11.46
N TYR A 56 2.34 6.30 -12.04
CA TYR A 56 3.56 6.04 -11.29
C TYR A 56 4.20 7.38 -10.91
N VAL A 57 4.36 7.59 -9.59
CA VAL A 57 4.84 8.84 -9.00
C VAL A 57 6.06 8.53 -8.12
N PRO A 58 7.29 8.60 -8.66
CA PRO A 58 8.50 8.20 -7.93
C PRO A 58 8.68 8.91 -6.59
N ALA A 59 8.31 10.19 -6.52
CA ALA A 59 8.40 11.00 -5.30
C ALA A 59 7.56 10.44 -4.14
N LEU A 60 6.49 9.68 -4.44
CA LEU A 60 5.66 9.01 -3.45
C LEU A 60 6.05 7.55 -3.24
N SER A 61 6.97 7.01 -4.05
CA SER A 61 7.36 5.59 -4.10
C SER A 61 6.20 4.60 -4.28
N HIS A 62 5.02 5.08 -4.69
CA HIS A 62 3.79 4.31 -4.83
C HIS A 62 3.05 4.70 -6.11
N ASN A 63 2.22 3.78 -6.59
CA ASN A 63 1.31 4.04 -7.69
C ASN A 63 0.06 4.76 -7.16
N LEU A 64 -0.41 5.77 -7.87
CA LEU A 64 -1.62 6.50 -7.54
C LEU A 64 -2.76 6.07 -8.45
N ILE A 65 -3.86 5.70 -7.82
CA ILE A 65 -5.15 5.45 -8.48
C ILE A 65 -6.06 6.62 -8.12
N SER A 66 -6.60 7.29 -9.14
CA SER A 66 -7.58 8.34 -8.93
C SER A 66 -8.96 7.70 -8.68
N THR A 67 -9.43 7.75 -7.43
CA THR A 67 -10.77 7.25 -7.06
C THR A 67 -11.87 8.00 -7.79
N THR A 68 -11.70 9.30 -8.01
CA THR A 68 -12.64 10.11 -8.80
C THR A 68 -12.67 9.66 -10.27
N TYR A 69 -11.52 9.33 -10.85
CA TYR A 69 -11.47 8.76 -12.20
C TYR A 69 -12.21 7.43 -12.28
N LEU A 70 -12.00 6.52 -11.30
CA LEU A 70 -12.74 5.26 -11.23
C LEU A 70 -14.26 5.49 -11.13
N SER A 71 -14.70 6.46 -10.35
CA SER A 71 -16.12 6.78 -10.20
C SER A 71 -16.72 7.39 -11.46
N VAL A 72 -16.04 8.33 -12.10
CA VAL A 72 -16.57 9.06 -13.27
C VAL A 72 -16.52 8.23 -14.55
N HIS A 73 -15.47 7.41 -14.75
CA HIS A 73 -15.23 6.74 -16.03
C HIS A 73 -15.43 5.22 -16.00
N HIS A 74 -15.53 4.62 -14.82
CA HIS A 74 -15.62 3.16 -14.66
C HIS A 74 -16.76 2.72 -13.74
N ASP A 75 -17.68 3.63 -13.40
CA ASP A 75 -18.87 3.42 -12.57
C ASP A 75 -18.60 2.81 -11.20
N TYR A 76 -17.42 3.10 -10.63
CA TYR A 76 -17.10 2.65 -9.29
C TYR A 76 -17.73 3.52 -8.22
N THR A 77 -18.47 2.90 -7.30
CA THR A 77 -18.77 3.47 -5.98
C THR A 77 -17.63 3.14 -5.02
N VAL A 78 -16.99 4.17 -4.48
CA VAL A 78 -15.91 4.03 -3.49
C VAL A 78 -16.47 4.34 -2.10
N LEU A 79 -16.43 3.36 -1.20
CA LEU A 79 -16.91 3.50 0.18
C LEU A 79 -15.74 3.30 1.14
N MET A 80 -15.35 4.36 1.83
CA MET A 80 -14.36 4.28 2.91
C MET A 80 -15.08 4.06 4.24
N LYS A 81 -14.68 3.04 4.99
CA LYS A 81 -15.24 2.73 6.31
C LYS A 81 -14.14 2.21 7.23
N GLU A 82 -14.05 2.79 8.42
CA GLU A 82 -13.05 2.42 9.43
C GLU A 82 -11.63 2.41 8.84
N ASN A 83 -11.02 1.24 8.73
CA ASN A 83 -9.66 1.03 8.21
C ASN A 83 -9.64 0.35 6.83
N TYR A 84 -10.72 0.40 6.05
CA TYR A 84 -10.74 -0.18 4.70
C TYR A 84 -11.56 0.65 3.71
N ILE A 85 -11.32 0.36 2.42
CA ILE A 85 -12.00 0.98 1.28
C ILE A 85 -12.62 -0.12 0.42
N LEU A 86 -13.92 -0.03 0.17
CA LEU A 86 -14.64 -0.91 -0.75
C LEU A 86 -14.76 -0.23 -2.11
N PHE A 87 -14.37 -0.95 -3.16
CA PHE A 87 -14.58 -0.53 -4.54
C PHE A 87 -15.68 -1.39 -5.14
N LYS A 88 -16.86 -0.78 -5.33
CA LYS A 88 -18.05 -1.46 -5.85
C LYS A 88 -18.36 -0.99 -7.26
N ARG A 89 -18.91 -1.88 -8.09
CA ARG A 89 -19.49 -1.53 -9.39
C ARG A 89 -20.74 -2.37 -9.59
N ASN A 90 -21.86 -1.75 -9.98
CA ASN A 90 -23.17 -2.42 -10.12
C ASN A 90 -23.60 -3.15 -8.83
N GLY A 91 -23.34 -2.57 -7.66
CA GLY A 91 -23.68 -3.14 -6.35
C GLY A 91 -22.75 -4.25 -5.84
N GLU A 92 -21.89 -4.80 -6.70
CA GLU A 92 -20.94 -5.86 -6.38
C GLU A 92 -19.59 -5.28 -5.94
N VAL A 93 -18.93 -5.88 -4.94
CA VAL A 93 -17.56 -5.53 -4.56
C VAL A 93 -16.58 -6.13 -5.57
N TYR A 94 -15.71 -5.30 -6.14
CA TYR A 94 -14.69 -5.73 -7.10
C TYR A 94 -13.33 -5.96 -6.45
N PHE A 95 -12.97 -5.10 -5.50
CA PHE A 95 -11.78 -5.27 -4.67
C PHE A 95 -11.91 -4.44 -3.39
N VAL A 96 -11.08 -4.77 -2.40
CA VAL A 96 -11.01 -4.10 -1.10
C VAL A 96 -9.58 -3.66 -0.88
N ALA A 97 -9.39 -2.47 -0.31
CA ALA A 97 -8.09 -2.01 0.15
C ALA A 97 -8.10 -1.79 1.66
N ASP A 98 -7.03 -2.18 2.35
CA ASP A 98 -6.80 -1.90 3.77
C ASP A 98 -6.01 -0.61 3.92
N ILE A 99 -6.40 0.20 4.90
CA ILE A 99 -5.74 1.46 5.24
C ILE A 99 -4.78 1.19 6.40
N SER A 100 -3.50 1.49 6.21
CA SER A 100 -2.50 1.42 7.27
C SER A 100 -2.63 2.57 8.27
N GLU A 101 -1.94 2.47 9.40
CA GLU A 101 -1.89 3.54 10.41
C GLU A 101 -1.34 4.87 9.85
N GLN A 102 -0.53 4.82 8.78
CA GLN A 102 0.01 5.99 8.09
C GLN A 102 -0.96 6.54 7.02
N GLY A 103 -2.18 6.01 6.93
CA GLY A 103 -3.19 6.45 5.96
C GLY A 103 -2.95 5.97 4.52
N GLN A 104 -2.08 4.97 4.32
CA GLN A 104 -1.81 4.39 3.01
C GLN A 104 -2.75 3.22 2.74
N ALA A 105 -3.28 3.12 1.52
CA ALA A 105 -4.22 2.05 1.15
C ALA A 105 -3.53 0.97 0.31
N PHE A 106 -3.72 -0.31 0.67
CA PHE A 106 -3.16 -1.48 0.00
C PHE A 106 -4.26 -2.44 -0.42
N VAL A 107 -4.28 -2.87 -1.69
CA VAL A 107 -5.31 -3.80 -2.18
C VAL A 107 -5.08 -5.19 -1.59
N ARG A 108 -6.15 -5.81 -1.06
CA ARG A 108 -6.12 -7.21 -0.61
C ARG A 108 -6.00 -8.12 -1.84
N GLU A 109 -4.82 -8.69 -2.07
CA GLU A 109 -4.59 -9.58 -3.21
C GLU A 109 -4.08 -10.97 -2.83
N THR A 110 -4.37 -11.92 -3.71
CA THR A 110 -3.94 -13.31 -3.60
C THR A 110 -2.43 -13.39 -3.84
N GLY A 111 -1.63 -13.28 -2.77
CA GLY A 111 -0.16 -13.37 -2.83
C GLY A 111 0.60 -12.29 -2.04
N LEU A 112 -0.06 -11.21 -1.59
CA LEU A 112 0.59 -10.16 -0.79
C LEU A 112 0.75 -10.52 0.70
N LEU A 113 0.02 -11.52 1.19
CA LEU A 113 0.13 -12.03 2.56
C LEU A 113 1.54 -12.53 2.93
N LYS A 114 2.43 -12.80 1.96
CA LYS A 114 3.81 -13.21 2.26
C LYS A 114 4.77 -12.03 2.46
N GLN A 115 4.64 -10.91 1.76
CA GLN A 115 5.66 -9.84 1.81
C GLN A 115 5.40 -8.81 2.90
N GLU A 116 4.14 -8.57 3.26
CA GLU A 116 3.78 -7.63 4.32
C GLU A 116 3.81 -8.28 5.71
N MET A 117 3.44 -9.57 5.82
CA MET A 117 3.69 -10.34 7.05
C MET A 117 5.19 -10.49 7.34
N GLN A 118 6.05 -10.67 6.33
CA GLN A 118 7.50 -10.74 6.53
C GLN A 118 8.06 -9.40 7.05
N ARG A 119 7.59 -8.26 6.50
CA ARG A 119 8.00 -6.93 6.96
C ARG A 119 7.48 -6.59 8.36
N GLY A 120 6.24 -6.98 8.67
CA GLY A 120 5.67 -6.85 10.01
C GLY A 120 6.43 -7.71 11.04
N LEU A 121 6.72 -8.97 10.71
CA LEU A 121 7.45 -9.89 11.59
C LEU A 121 8.90 -9.44 11.81
N GLU A 122 9.59 -8.96 10.77
CA GLU A 122 10.95 -8.42 10.90
C GLU A 122 11.00 -7.12 11.72
N SER A 123 9.97 -6.27 11.63
CA SER A 123 9.87 -5.06 12.44
C SER A 123 9.64 -5.37 13.93
N THR A 124 8.82 -6.39 14.24
CA THR A 124 8.55 -6.86 15.60
C THR A 124 9.74 -7.59 16.22
N VAL A 125 10.50 -8.35 15.42
CA VAL A 125 11.74 -9.02 15.87
C VAL A 125 12.86 -8.01 16.13
N ARG A 126 12.93 -6.93 15.35
CA ARG A 126 13.91 -5.85 15.62
C ARG A 126 13.59 -5.08 16.89
N SER A 127 12.32 -4.76 17.15
CA SER A 127 11.93 -4.05 18.37
C SER A 127 12.11 -4.89 19.63
N SER A 128 11.87 -6.21 19.58
CA SER A 128 12.16 -7.11 20.70
C SER A 128 13.68 -7.28 20.95
N ALA A 129 14.49 -7.39 19.89
CA ALA A 129 15.95 -7.48 20.03
C ALA A 129 16.61 -6.21 20.59
N LEU A 130 16.07 -5.02 20.26
CA LEU A 130 16.52 -3.75 20.83
C LEU A 130 16.17 -3.61 22.32
N GLN A 131 14.98 -4.08 22.74
CA GLN A 131 14.61 -4.10 24.16
C GLN A 131 15.49 -5.06 24.99
N ASP A 132 15.82 -6.23 24.45
CA ASP A 132 16.64 -7.23 25.16
C ASP A 132 18.10 -6.79 25.30
N LYS A 133 18.62 -6.07 24.29
CA LYS A 133 19.97 -5.48 24.34
C LYS A 133 20.08 -4.35 25.38
N THR A 134 19.04 -3.53 25.48
CA THR A 134 18.98 -2.41 26.45
C THR A 134 18.86 -2.94 27.89
N ARG A 135 18.13 -4.05 28.08
CA ARG A 135 18.01 -4.72 29.38
C ARG A 135 19.34 -5.33 29.83
N LYS A 136 20.11 -5.92 28.92
CA LYS A 136 21.40 -6.55 29.23
C LYS A 136 22.49 -5.52 29.60
N GLU A 137 22.54 -4.39 28.90
CA GLU A 137 23.45 -3.29 29.25
C GLU A 137 23.12 -2.66 30.62
N SER A 138 21.85 -2.58 31.00
CA SER A 138 21.46 -2.08 32.34
C SER A 138 21.88 -3.01 33.49
N THR A 139 21.87 -4.33 33.27
CA THR A 139 22.34 -5.32 34.26
C THR A 139 23.86 -5.35 34.41
N ASP A 140 24.60 -5.07 33.34
CA ASP A 140 26.07 -5.06 33.38
C ASP A 140 26.61 -3.80 34.08
N LEU A 141 25.95 -2.64 33.92
CA LEU A 141 26.31 -1.41 34.66
C LEU A 141 26.02 -1.52 36.17
N GLU A 142 24.94 -2.17 36.59
CA GLU A 142 24.66 -2.36 38.04
C GLU A 142 25.65 -3.33 38.72
N SER A 143 26.25 -4.25 37.97
CA SER A 143 27.25 -5.18 38.50
C SER A 143 28.64 -4.55 38.70
N THR A 144 28.96 -3.49 37.93
CA THR A 144 30.25 -2.79 37.99
C THR A 144 30.31 -1.76 39.12
N VAL A 145 29.17 -1.21 39.56
CA VAL A 145 29.11 -0.20 40.64
C VAL A 145 29.11 -0.84 42.05
N ARG A 146 28.94 -2.16 42.16
CA ARG A 146 28.89 -2.91 43.44
C ARG A 146 30.17 -3.69 43.78
N SER A 147 31.26 -3.50 43.05
CA SER A 147 32.58 -4.12 43.36
C SER A 147 33.57 -3.12 43.92
#